data_AF-A0A3D4WBG5-F1
#
_entry.id   AF-A0A3D4WBG5-F1
#
_cell.length_a   1.000
_cell.length_b   1.000
_cell.length_c   1.000
_cell.angle_alpha   90.00
_cell.angle_beta   90.00
_cell.angle_gamma   90.00
#
_symmetry.space_group_name_H-M   'P 1'
#
loop_
_entity.id
_entity.type
_entity.pdbx_description
1 polymer ?
#
loop_
_entity_poly.entity_id
_entity_poly.type
_entity_poly.pdbx_seq_one_letter_code
_entity_poly.pdbx_strand_id
1 'polypeptide(L)'
;GMQLYEFPLNTAKFFNHRVVFSGGGYFRLLPYEIIRRLTNRSSYVMSYFHPRDFDPGQKMLPGLTPLRMFKSYYGLHGSLGKLARLISEF
;
A
#
# COMPACT_ATOMS: atom_id res chain seq x y z
N GLY A 1 -12.52 -7.40 32.69
CA GLY A 1 -12.19 -6.37 31.68
C GLY A 1 -12.02 -7.03 30.33
N MET A 2 -12.14 -6.30 29.23
CA MET A 2 -11.89 -6.81 27.86
C MET A 2 -10.46 -6.47 27.42
N GLN A 3 -9.85 -7.34 26.62
CA GLN A 3 -8.50 -7.16 26.07
C GLN A 3 -8.60 -6.63 24.63
N LEU A 4 -7.83 -5.59 24.31
CA LEU A 4 -7.71 -5.04 22.96
C LEU A 4 -6.49 -5.67 22.26
N TYR A 5 -6.68 -6.15 21.03
CA TYR A 5 -5.58 -6.63 20.19
C TYR A 5 -5.13 -5.51 19.25
N GLU A 6 -3.84 -5.20 19.25
CA GLU A 6 -3.25 -4.17 18.41
C GLU A 6 -2.38 -4.79 17.32
N PHE A 7 -2.57 -4.33 16.08
CA PHE A 7 -1.79 -4.75 14.91
C PHE A 7 -1.17 -3.51 14.26
N PRO A 8 -0.01 -3.05 14.74
CA PRO A 8 0.62 -1.85 14.19
C PRO A 8 1.03 -2.07 12.73
N LEU A 9 1.07 -0.97 11.97
CA LEU A 9 1.48 -1.02 10.56
C LEU A 9 2.91 -1.52 10.41
N ASN A 10 3.13 -2.32 9.37
CA ASN A 10 4.45 -2.88 9.09
C ASN A 10 5.42 -1.80 8.60
N THR A 11 6.60 -1.79 9.19
CA THR A 11 7.70 -0.90 8.81
C THR A 11 8.91 -1.70 8.36
N ALA A 12 9.65 -1.14 7.42
CA ALA A 12 10.96 -1.62 7.00
C ALA A 12 12.02 -0.59 7.36
N LYS A 13 13.21 -1.04 7.76
CA LYS A 13 14.35 -0.14 7.95
C LYS A 13 14.93 0.22 6.58
N PHE A 14 14.96 1.51 6.28
CA PHE A 14 15.60 2.08 5.10
C PHE A 14 16.60 3.15 5.56
N PHE A 15 17.90 2.85 5.39
CA PHE A 15 18.98 3.58 6.05
C PHE A 15 18.74 3.73 7.56
N ASN A 16 18.68 4.96 8.07
CA ASN A 16 18.42 5.27 9.48
C ASN A 16 16.94 5.51 9.81
N HIS A 17 16.02 5.28 8.86
CA HIS A 17 14.60 5.56 9.03
C HIS A 17 13.77 4.26 9.00
N ARG A 18 12.66 4.26 9.74
CA ARG A 18 11.60 3.24 9.61
C ARG A 18 10.52 3.77 8.68
N VAL A 19 10.29 3.08 7.58
CA VAL A 19 9.34 3.48 6.55
C VAL A 19 8.22 2.45 6.50
N VAL A 20 6.98 2.91 6.48
CA VAL A 20 5.79 2.06 6.31
C VAL A 20 5.78 1.50 4.89
N PHE A 21 5.41 0.22 4.71
CA PHE A 21 5.30 -0.36 3.38
C PHE A 21 3.95 -1.02 3.06
N SER A 22 3.12 -1.29 4.07
CA SER A 22 1.88 -2.06 3.92
C SER A 22 0.62 -1.21 3.67
N GLY A 23 0.74 0.11 3.49
CA GLY A 23 -0.40 0.98 3.19
C GLY A 23 -0.73 1.09 1.70
N GLY A 24 -1.98 1.41 1.33
CA GLY A 24 -2.42 1.52 -0.07
C GLY A 24 -1.60 2.44 -0.97
N GLY A 25 -1.14 3.58 -0.46
CA GLY A 25 -0.21 4.44 -1.20
C GLY A 25 1.13 3.75 -1.49
N TYR A 26 1.78 3.20 -0.46
CA TYR A 26 3.03 2.46 -0.62
C TYR A 26 2.88 1.26 -1.54
N PHE A 27 1.76 0.56 -1.47
CA PHE A 27 1.45 -0.55 -2.35
C PHE A 27 1.37 -0.13 -3.82
N ARG A 28 0.78 1.04 -4.12
CA ARG A 28 0.78 1.61 -5.49
C ARG A 28 2.18 2.04 -5.92
N LEU A 29 2.96 2.65 -5.02
CA LEU A 29 4.31 3.14 -5.29
C LEU A 29 5.34 2.05 -5.53
N LEU A 30 5.40 1.07 -4.62
CA LEU A 30 6.49 0.13 -4.53
C LEU A 30 6.35 -0.96 -5.60
N PRO A 31 7.44 -1.34 -6.28
CA PRO A 31 7.48 -2.53 -7.11
C PRO A 31 7.09 -3.78 -6.33
N TYR A 32 6.43 -4.74 -7.00
CA TYR A 32 5.92 -5.96 -6.37
C TYR A 32 7.03 -6.75 -5.65
N GLU A 33 8.20 -6.90 -6.25
CA GLU A 33 9.30 -7.67 -5.65
C GLU A 33 9.81 -7.05 -4.33
N ILE A 34 9.68 -5.72 -4.15
CA ILE A 34 10.00 -5.08 -2.86
C ILE A 34 8.94 -5.45 -1.82
N ILE A 35 7.65 -5.34 -2.18
CA ILE A 35 6.53 -5.72 -1.30
C ILE A 35 6.69 -7.19 -0.88
N ARG A 36 6.87 -8.08 -1.85
CA ARG A 36 7.12 -9.52 -1.64
C ARG A 36 8.26 -9.79 -0.67
N ARG A 37 9.41 -9.13 -0.86
CA ARG A 37 10.58 -9.29 0.02
C ARG A 37 10.31 -8.81 1.44
N LEU A 38 9.56 -7.71 1.61
CA LEU A 38 9.22 -7.16 2.92
C LEU A 38 8.14 -7.99 3.62
N THR A 39 7.16 -8.51 2.89
CA THR A 39 6.15 -9.45 3.38
C THR A 39 6.81 -10.72 3.93
N ASN A 40 7.68 -11.36 3.14
CA ASN A 40 8.40 -12.58 3.57
C ASN A 40 9.32 -12.38 4.80
N ARG A 41 9.72 -11.14 5.10
CA ARG A 41 10.56 -10.81 6.26
C ARG A 41 9.78 -10.38 7.49
N SER A 42 8.46 -10.30 7.38
CA SER A 42 7.57 -9.85 8.46
C SER A 42 6.82 -11.06 9.02
N SER A 43 6.63 -11.11 10.35
CA SER A 43 5.86 -12.19 10.99
C SER A 43 4.35 -12.11 10.71
N TYR A 44 3.87 -10.93 10.35
CA TYR A 44 2.52 -10.66 9.85
C TYR A 44 2.60 -9.49 8.88
N VAL A 45 1.60 -9.32 8.01
CA VAL A 45 1.41 -8.08 7.25
C VAL A 45 -0.03 -7.63 7.35
N MET A 46 -0.23 -6.40 7.80
CA MET A 46 -1.55 -5.74 7.84
C MET A 46 -1.58 -4.61 6.82
N SER A 47 -2.51 -4.70 5.88
CA SER A 47 -2.71 -3.70 4.82
C SER A 47 -4.16 -3.25 4.77
N TYR A 48 -4.37 -1.96 4.48
CA TYR A 48 -5.68 -1.38 4.26
C TYR A 48 -5.70 -0.62 2.94
N PHE A 49 -6.74 -0.85 2.16
CA PHE A 49 -6.93 -0.28 0.83
C PHE A 49 -8.31 0.34 0.70
N HIS A 50 -8.39 1.48 0.01
CA HIS A 50 -9.67 2.00 -0.43
C HIS A 50 -10.04 1.37 -1.78
N PRO A 51 -11.33 1.24 -2.12
CA PRO A 51 -11.75 0.82 -3.47
C PRO A 51 -11.10 1.66 -4.57
N ARG A 52 -10.93 2.98 -4.33
CA ARG A 52 -10.26 3.90 -5.24
C ARG A 52 -8.76 3.61 -5.44
N ASP A 53 -8.11 2.82 -4.59
CA ASP A 53 -6.71 2.43 -4.84
C ASP A 53 -6.62 1.41 -6.01
N PHE A 54 -7.75 0.86 -6.47
CA PHE A 54 -7.86 -0.13 -7.55
C PHE A 54 -8.72 0.31 -8.74
N ASP A 55 -9.15 1.58 -8.76
CA ASP A 55 -10.00 2.12 -9.81
C ASP A 55 -9.24 3.13 -10.69
N PRO A 56 -8.64 2.71 -11.82
CA PRO A 56 -7.98 3.63 -12.76
C PRO A 56 -8.97 4.54 -13.51
N GLY A 57 -10.27 4.20 -13.53
CA GLY A 57 -11.32 4.98 -14.18
C GLY A 57 -11.92 6.08 -13.29
N GLN A 58 -11.48 6.20 -12.04
CA GLN A 58 -12.03 7.17 -11.10
C GLN A 58 -11.87 8.60 -11.61
N LYS A 59 -12.89 9.44 -11.39
CA LYS A 59 -12.85 10.84 -11.83
C LYS A 59 -11.74 11.62 -11.12
N MET A 60 -11.05 12.47 -11.88
CA MET A 60 -10.08 13.40 -11.32
C MET A 60 -10.80 14.50 -10.52
N LEU A 61 -10.36 14.72 -9.28
CA LEU A 61 -10.90 15.76 -8.41
C LEU A 61 -10.32 17.11 -8.85
N PRO A 62 -11.16 18.12 -9.13
CA PRO A 62 -10.68 19.45 -9.46
C PRO A 62 -10.03 20.14 -8.25
N GLY A 63 -9.13 21.10 -8.50
CA GLY A 63 -8.53 21.94 -7.46
C GLY A 63 -7.43 21.26 -6.61
N LEU A 64 -6.94 20.07 -6.98
CA LEU A 64 -5.82 19.44 -6.30
C LEU A 64 -4.48 20.08 -6.68
N THR A 65 -3.64 20.35 -5.67
CA THR A 65 -2.21 20.65 -5.90
C THR A 65 -1.52 19.51 -6.67
N PRO A 66 -0.46 19.76 -7.47
CA PRO A 66 0.23 18.72 -8.23
C PRO A 66 0.66 17.51 -7.39
N LEU A 67 1.17 17.74 -6.17
CA LEU A 67 1.57 16.66 -5.27
C LEU A 67 0.40 15.77 -4.82
N ARG A 68 -0.74 16.39 -4.49
CA ARG A 68 -1.97 15.66 -4.12
C ARG A 68 -2.52 14.91 -5.32
N MET A 69 -2.50 15.51 -6.50
CA MET A 69 -2.91 14.85 -7.73
C MET A 69 -2.04 13.62 -7.99
N PHE A 70 -0.71 13.75 -7.93
CA PHE A 70 0.19 12.61 -8.03
C PHE A 70 -0.18 11.52 -7.04
N LYS A 71 -0.23 11.82 -5.73
CA LYS A 71 -0.57 10.84 -4.68
C LYS A 71 -1.95 10.20 -4.85
N SER A 72 -2.91 10.91 -5.41
CA SER A 72 -4.26 10.37 -5.66
C SER A 72 -4.28 9.38 -6.82
N TYR A 73 -3.54 9.62 -7.91
CA TYR A 73 -3.76 8.92 -9.17
C TYR A 73 -2.60 8.03 -9.65
N TYR A 74 -1.42 8.16 -9.06
CA TYR A 74 -0.29 7.32 -9.45
C TYR A 74 -0.54 5.82 -9.14
N GLY A 75 0.00 4.95 -9.99
CA GLY A 75 0.02 3.50 -9.76
C GLY A 75 -1.34 2.79 -9.80
N LEU A 76 -2.43 3.45 -10.21
CA LEU A 76 -3.79 2.87 -10.23
C LEU A 76 -3.97 1.75 -11.26
N HIS A 77 -3.41 1.89 -12.46
CA HIS A 77 -3.64 0.93 -13.54
C HIS A 77 -3.15 -0.49 -13.20
N GLY A 78 -2.05 -0.62 -12.46
CA GLY A 78 -1.45 -1.91 -12.13
C GLY A 78 -1.81 -2.44 -10.73
N SER A 79 -2.52 -1.66 -9.90
CA SER A 79 -2.70 -2.00 -8.50
C SER A 79 -3.62 -3.19 -8.28
N LEU A 80 -4.69 -3.34 -9.07
CA LEU A 80 -5.61 -4.47 -8.94
C LEU A 80 -4.93 -5.80 -9.30
N GLY A 81 -4.18 -5.82 -10.42
CA GLY A 81 -3.38 -7.00 -10.80
C GLY A 81 -2.28 -7.32 -9.77
N LYS A 82 -1.66 -6.28 -9.20
CA LYS A 82 -0.70 -6.44 -8.10
C LYS A 82 -1.34 -7.06 -6.85
N LEU A 83 -2.59 -6.67 -6.53
CA LEU A 83 -3.35 -7.22 -5.40
C LEU A 83 -3.70 -8.69 -5.65
N ALA A 84 -4.20 -9.00 -6.84
CA ALA A 84 -4.50 -10.38 -7.23
C ALA A 84 -3.27 -11.28 -7.08
N ARG A 85 -2.09 -10.82 -7.54
CA ARG A 85 -0.82 -11.53 -7.37
C ARG A 85 -0.42 -11.67 -5.90
N LEU A 86 -0.63 -10.65 -5.07
CA LEU A 86 -0.31 -10.71 -3.65
C LEU A 86 -1.14 -11.80 -2.94
N ILE A 87 -2.46 -11.78 -3.13
CA ILE A 87 -3.40 -12.71 -2.47
C ILE A 87 -3.23 -14.14 -3.00
N SER A 88 -2.79 -14.32 -4.25
CA SER A 88 -2.51 -15.67 -4.77
C SER A 88 -1.20 -16.26 -4.24
N GLU A 89 -0.25 -15.42 -3.80
CA GLU A 89 1.10 -15.85 -3.41
C GLU A 89 1.23 -16.06 -1.88
N PHE A 90 0.44 -15.37 -1.07
CA PHE A 90 0.48 -15.38 0.40
C PHE A 90 -0.91 -15.68 0.98
#